data_AF-A0A966CKF4-F1
#
_entry.id   AF-A0A966CKF4-F1
#
_cell.length_a   1.000
_cell.length_b   1.000
_cell.length_c   1.000
_cell.angle_alpha   90.00
_cell.angle_beta   90.00
_cell.angle_gamma   90.00
#
_symmetry.space_group_name_H-M   'P 1'
#
loop_
_entity.id
_entity.type
_entity.pdbx_description
1 polymer ?
#
loop_
_entity_poly.entity_id
_entity_poly.type
_entity_poly.pdbx_seq_one_letter_code
_entity_poly.pdbx_strand_id
1 'polypeptide(L)' 'MSRICIIPQASNVGGVTSFQRKLAAGLARRGVEVCHDLGDMPYEAVLLTGGTRQLLGLWQAKQRGVPIL' A
#
# COMPACT_ATOMS: atom_id res chain seq x y z
N MET A 1 -3.51 3.34 -15.66
CA MET A 1 -2.34 2.83 -14.92
C MET A 1 -2.86 2.31 -13.59
N SER A 2 -2.48 1.10 -13.20
CA SER A 2 -2.98 0.47 -11.98
C SER A 2 -2.13 0.88 -10.78
N ARG A 3 -2.75 1.13 -9.62
CA ARG A 3 -2.05 1.66 -8.45
C ARG A 3 -2.49 0.96 -7.16
N ILE A 4 -1.52 0.60 -6.32
CA ILE A 4 -1.74 -0.08 -5.04
C ILE A 4 -1.16 0.76 -3.90
N CYS A 5 -1.91 0.97 -2.83
CA CYS A 5 -1.44 1.63 -1.63
C CYS A 5 -0.86 0.60 -0.66
N ILE A 6 0.42 0.68 -0.31
CA ILE A 6 1.08 -0.25 0.63
C ILE A 6 1.31 0.47 1.95
N ILE A 7 0.71 -0.03 3.03
CA ILE A 7 0.84 0.54 4.38
C ILE A 7 1.13 -0.54 5.45
N PRO A 8 1.69 -0.16 6.61
CA PRO A 8 2.46 1.07 6.80
C PRO A 8 3.76 1.03 5.98
N GLN A 9 4.30 2.19 5.62
CA GLN A 9 5.63 2.25 5.01
C GLN A 9 6.66 1.72 6.00
N ALA A 10 7.38 0.67 5.62
CA ALA A 10 8.38 0.08 6.50
C ALA A 10 9.60 1.03 6.62
N SER A 11 9.78 1.61 7.80
CA SER A 11 10.84 2.58 8.09
C SER A 11 12.09 1.95 8.71
N ASN A 12 12.01 0.73 9.23
CA ASN A 12 13.11 0.05 9.91
C ASN A 12 13.95 -0.79 8.94
N VAL A 13 15.22 -1.03 9.25
CA VAL A 13 16.04 -2.01 8.51
C VAL A 13 15.63 -3.41 8.96
N GLY A 14 14.99 -4.19 8.09
CA GLY A 14 14.48 -5.52 8.43
C GLY A 14 13.78 -6.25 7.28
N GLY A 15 13.22 -7.43 7.58
CA GLY A 15 12.60 -8.32 6.58
C GLY A 15 11.44 -7.68 5.81
N VAL A 16 10.56 -6.96 6.51
CA VAL A 16 9.39 -6.30 5.92
C VAL A 16 9.78 -5.22 4.90
N THR A 17 10.83 -4.45 5.18
CA THR A 17 11.34 -3.39 4.28
C THR A 17 11.96 -3.99 3.02
N SER A 18 12.68 -5.10 3.14
CA SER A 18 13.19 -5.84 1.98
C SER A 18 12.05 -6.39 1.12
N PHE A 19 11.02 -6.93 1.76
CA PHE A 19 9.81 -7.41 1.08
C PHE A 19 9.10 -6.29 0.33
N GLN A 20 8.75 -5.18 0.99
CA GLN A 20 8.06 -4.04 0.36
C GLN A 20 8.85 -3.48 -0.83
N ARG A 21 10.19 -3.33 -0.71
CA ARG A 21 11.02 -2.84 -1.81
C ARG A 21 11.03 -3.79 -3.01
N LYS A 22 11.21 -5.09 -2.78
CA LYS A 22 11.21 -6.09 -3.86
C LYS A 22 9.84 -6.20 -4.52
N LEU A 23 8.77 -6.13 -3.73
CA LEU A 23 7.41 -6.11 -4.22
C LEU A 23 7.14 -4.88 -5.10
N ALA A 24 7.44 -3.67 -4.61
CA ALA A 24 7.27 -2.43 -5.36
C ALA A 24 8.07 -2.46 -6.69
N ALA A 25 9.32 -2.94 -6.67
CA ALA A 25 10.10 -3.11 -7.88
C ALA A 25 9.47 -4.12 -8.87
N GLY A 26 8.90 -5.21 -8.36
CA GLY A 26 8.19 -6.20 -9.17
C GLY A 26 6.87 -5.69 -9.76
N LEU A 27 6.16 -4.83 -9.03
CA LEU A 27 4.93 -4.15 -9.46
C LEU A 27 5.24 -3.09 -10.53
N ALA A 28 6.27 -2.27 -10.32
CA ALA A 28 6.70 -1.27 -11.28
C ALA A 28 7.08 -1.89 -12.64
N ARG A 29 7.78 -3.03 -12.64
CA ARG A 29 8.09 -3.80 -13.86
C ARG A 29 6.85 -4.30 -14.62
N ARG A 30 5.69 -4.33 -13.97
CA ARG A 30 4.39 -4.71 -14.55
C ARG A 30 3.50 -3.49 -14.84
N GLY A 31 4.03 -2.27 -14.71
CA GLY A 31 3.27 -1.04 -14.92
C GLY A 31 2.27 -0.74 -13.80
N VAL A 32 2.47 -1.32 -12.60
CA VAL A 32 1.67 -1.04 -11.41
C VAL A 32 2.45 -0.10 -10.50
N GLU A 33 1.84 1.04 -10.18
CA GLU A 33 2.40 2.04 -9.29
C GLU A 33 2.10 1.73 -7.83
N VAL A 34 2.98 2.18 -6.93
CA VAL A 34 2.82 2.02 -5.50
C VAL A 34 2.78 3.39 -4.84
N CYS A 35 1.80 3.61 -3.95
CA CYS A 35 1.80 4.72 -3.01
C CYS A 35 1.85 4.22 -1.57
N HIS A 36 2.18 5.10 -0.64
CA HIS A 36 2.28 4.80 0.79
C HIS A 36 1.37 5.69 1.64
N ASP A 37 0.54 6.50 0.99
CA ASP A 37 -0.43 7.38 1.62
C ASP A 37 -1.84 7.00 1.16
N LEU A 38 -2.75 6.79 2.12
CA LEU A 38 -4.16 6.48 1.86
C LEU A 38 -4.92 7.69 1.29
N GLY A 39 -4.38 8.90 1.43
CA GLY A 39 -4.91 10.13 0.82
C GLY A 39 -4.50 10.33 -0.64
N ASP A 40 -3.44 9.65 -1.09
CA ASP A 40 -2.87 9.78 -2.43
C ASP A 40 -3.65 8.91 -3.44
N MET A 41 -4.89 9.32 -3.68
CA MET A 41 -5.81 8.71 -4.64
C MET A 41 -5.51 9.14 -6.08
N PRO A 42 -5.85 8.33 -7.09
CA PRO A 42 -6.59 7.06 -7.01
C PRO A 42 -5.69 5.84 -6.82
N TYR A 43 -6.18 4.82 -6.10
CA TYR A 43 -5.63 3.47 -6.05
C TYR A 43 -6.74 2.42 -6.02
N GLU A 44 -6.44 1.21 -6.49
CA GLU A 44 -7.41 0.14 -6.70
C GLU A 44 -7.43 -0.88 -5.55
N ALA A 45 -6.38 -0.93 -4.74
CA ALA A 45 -6.29 -1.81 -3.58
C ALA A 45 -5.36 -1.21 -2.52
N VAL A 46 -5.60 -1.58 -1.26
CA VAL A 46 -4.69 -1.32 -0.14
C VAL A 46 -4.08 -2.65 0.28
N LEU A 47 -2.75 -2.73 0.37
CA LEU A 47 -2.03 -3.87 0.93
C LEU A 47 -1.51 -3.51 2.32
N LEU A 48 -2.06 -4.14 3.35
CA LEU A 48 -1.71 -3.96 4.74
C LEU A 48 -0.63 -4.97 5.15
N THR A 49 0.62 -4.54 5.13
CA THR A 49 1.79 -5.39 5.40
C THR A 49 2.16 -5.49 6.88
N GLY A 50 1.44 -4.81 7.77
CA GLY A 50 1.64 -4.81 9.22
C GLY A 50 0.62 -3.95 9.95
N GLY A 51 0.72 -3.89 11.28
CA GLY A 51 -0.18 -3.03 12.08
C GLY A 51 0.01 -1.54 11.75
N THR A 52 -1.09 -0.81 11.52
CA THR A 52 -1.07 0.64 11.23
C THR A 52 -1.93 1.41 12.22
N ARG A 53 -1.55 2.67 12.46
CA ARG A 53 -2.34 3.65 13.22
C ARG A 53 -3.31 4.44 12.30
N GLN A 54 -3.22 4.27 10.99
CA GLN A 54 -4.05 4.97 10.00
C GLN A 54 -5.44 4.32 9.83
N LEU A 55 -6.12 4.03 10.94
CA LEU A 55 -7.40 3.31 10.94
C LEU A 55 -8.51 4.10 10.22
N LEU A 56 -8.53 5.43 10.39
CA LEU A 56 -9.50 6.30 9.71
C LEU A 56 -9.35 6.21 8.18
N GLY A 57 -8.11 6.22 7.68
CA GLY A 57 -7.84 6.10 6.24
C GLY A 57 -8.26 4.73 5.69
N LEU A 58 -8.00 3.65 6.44
CA LEU A 58 -8.44 2.31 6.07
C LEU A 58 -9.96 2.20 6.01
N TRP A 59 -10.65 2.78 6.99
CA TRP A 59 -12.10 2.83 7.00
C TRP A 59 -12.67 3.60 5.82
N GLN A 60 -12.08 4.76 5.47
CA GLN A 60 -12.46 5.52 4.28
C GLN A 60 -12.22 4.74 2.98
N ALA A 61 -11.09 4.04 2.86
CA ALA A 61 -10.82 3.18 1.70
C ALA A 61 -11.88 2.08 1.57
N LYS A 62 -12.24 1.42 2.68
CA LYS A 62 -13.31 0.42 2.73
C LYS A 62 -14.67 1.00 2.33
N GLN A 63 -15.02 2.20 2.80
CA GLN A 63 -16.26 2.88 2.42
C GLN A 63 -16.33 3.19 0.93
N ARG A 64 -15.19 3.45 0.29
CA ARG A 64 -15.06 3.67 -1.16
C ARG A 64 -15.08 2.39 -1.98
N GLY A 65 -15.24 1.22 -1.34
CA GLY A 65 -15.24 -0.08 -2.02
C GLY A 65 -13.84 -0.56 -2.42
N VAL A 66 -12.77 0.10 -1.93
CA VAL A 66 -11.40 -0.35 -2.21
C VAL A 66 -11.09 -1.57 -1.34
N PRO A 67 -10.68 -2.70 -1.93
CA PRO A 67 -10.27 -3.89 -1.18
C PRO A 67 -9.04 -3.60 -0.32
N ILE A 68 -9.05 -4.14 0.89
CA ILE A 68 -7.92 -4.14 1.82
C ILE A 68 -7.43 -5.58 1.92
N LEU A 69 -6.19 -5.81 1.50
CA LEU A 69 -5.50 -7.10 1.39
C LEU A 69 -4.43 -7.25 2.47
#